data_AF-A0A7W1BWU6-F1
#
_entry.id   AF-A0A7W1BWU6-F1
#
_cell.length_a   1.000
_cell.length_b   1.000
_cell.length_c   1.000
_cell.angle_alpha   90.00
_cell.angle_beta   90.00
_cell.angle_gamma   90.00
#
_symmetry.space_group_name_H-M   'P 1'
#
loop_
_entity.id
_entity.type
_entity.pdbx_description
1 polymer ?
#
loop_
_entity_poly.entity_id
_entity_poly.type
_entity_poly.pdbx_seq_one_letter_code
_entity_poly.pdbx_strand_id
1 'polypeptide(L)'
;MGRRLKGMYIFLVLVSLVSVSAIVAQQPRGRSPRKPALAPKPDLKIKYKTNTGGQMMESVTMLKGARERSEIRTGQMAMVSIIQCDLKRTIQLSENARKYVITLMEGSDSTGSVPSSAVPSGPAEPSRRGGVVTYTTTSIDTGERKEMFGFMARHLKSSTVTESSHDACNPLKQRTERDGWYIDFSFGLDCNQGGSYAANYPVAPGGCRDRIQFKQLGAARTGYPLMETTTMYGADNKAMFTSTKEVVELSREPLDTALFDVPAGYTETQNSQELYGAPSTAEMTGSAMTAPDTGADDRNNAMSSLTETKPTGTLRVGVVTINNMSDRPVSLDELRERLVNGIEGAGIDAVPLNATSPAAAEAEAKAKQCDFILYTDIGSLKISAAKKLGGILGRATGVGGIDRSDARVDFKLFAVGETSPRLHSSVTGKEEGDEASVGTALDSEARTVSAAVRRGT
;
A
#
# COMPACT_ATOMS: atom_id res chain seq x y z
N MET A 1 -78.49 -23.35 30.52
CA MET A 1 -78.60 -23.45 31.99
C MET A 1 -77.35 -22.81 32.56
N GLY A 2 -77.31 -21.74 33.34
CA GLY A 2 -78.26 -21.03 34.19
C GLY A 2 -77.41 -19.94 34.88
N ARG A 3 -77.69 -18.65 34.62
CA ARG A 3 -78.22 -17.66 35.58
C ARG A 3 -77.22 -17.26 36.68
N ARG A 4 -76.61 -16.06 36.56
CA ARG A 4 -77.11 -14.73 37.02
C ARG A 4 -76.85 -14.48 38.51
N LEU A 5 -76.18 -13.37 38.83
CA LEU A 5 -76.57 -12.41 39.88
C LEU A 5 -75.88 -11.07 39.54
N LYS A 6 -76.63 -10.03 39.12
CA LYS A 6 -77.11 -8.88 39.94
C LYS A 6 -75.93 -8.09 40.55
N GLY A 7 -75.61 -6.85 40.21
CA GLY A 7 -76.40 -5.71 39.73
C GLY A 7 -76.35 -4.62 40.81
N MET A 8 -75.99 -3.38 40.49
CA MET A 8 -76.49 -2.21 41.23
C MET A 8 -76.21 -0.90 40.48
N TYR A 9 -77.29 -0.16 40.27
CA TYR A 9 -77.33 1.27 39.95
C TYR A 9 -76.53 2.10 40.95
N ILE A 10 -75.98 3.24 40.52
CA ILE A 10 -76.28 4.56 41.12
C ILE A 10 -75.94 5.66 40.10
N PHE A 11 -76.96 6.47 39.89
CA PHE A 11 -76.96 7.76 39.21
C PHE A 11 -76.00 8.74 39.91
N LEU A 12 -75.20 9.47 39.14
CA LEU A 12 -74.84 10.84 39.52
C LEU A 12 -74.89 11.73 38.27
N VAL A 13 -75.98 12.47 38.21
CA VAL A 13 -76.25 13.59 37.31
C VAL A 13 -75.73 14.84 38.01
N LEU A 14 -74.85 15.61 37.36
CA LEU A 14 -74.82 17.08 37.40
C LEU A 14 -73.84 17.55 36.31
N VAL A 15 -74.34 17.99 35.14
CA VAL A 15 -74.65 19.40 34.79
C VAL A 15 -73.35 20.19 34.65
N SER A 16 -72.89 20.63 33.48
CA SER A 16 -73.56 21.61 32.63
C SER A 16 -72.78 21.81 31.32
N LEU A 17 -73.53 22.20 30.29
CA LEU A 17 -73.12 22.45 28.91
C LEU A 17 -72.07 23.57 28.77
N VAL A 18 -71.15 23.40 27.83
CA VAL A 18 -70.82 24.46 26.88
C VAL A 18 -70.77 23.87 25.47
N SER A 19 -71.74 24.28 24.67
CA SER A 19 -71.82 24.06 23.24
C SER A 19 -70.83 24.98 22.53
N VAL A 20 -69.93 24.45 21.70
CA VAL A 20 -69.40 25.20 20.54
C VAL A 20 -69.30 24.29 19.33
N SER A 21 -69.92 24.81 18.28
CA SER A 21 -70.10 24.33 16.93
C SER A 21 -68.86 23.77 16.25
N ALA A 22 -69.11 22.80 15.36
CA ALA A 22 -68.17 22.23 14.41
C ALA A 22 -67.44 23.31 13.60
N ILE A 23 -66.12 23.39 13.79
CA ILE A 23 -65.21 23.96 12.81
C ILE A 23 -64.57 22.77 12.09
N VAL A 24 -64.88 22.64 10.80
CA VAL A 24 -64.19 21.76 9.87
C VAL A 24 -62.75 22.23 9.76
N ALA A 25 -61.87 21.68 10.59
CA ALA A 25 -60.44 21.85 10.45
C ALA A 25 -59.94 20.86 9.39
N GLN A 26 -59.49 21.41 8.26
CA GLN A 26 -58.75 20.70 7.23
C GLN A 26 -57.62 19.89 7.88
N GLN A 27 -57.65 18.56 7.71
CA GLN A 27 -56.57 17.67 8.15
C GLN A 27 -55.25 18.13 7.52
N PRO A 28 -54.21 18.45 8.31
CA PRO A 28 -52.89 18.60 7.77
C PRO A 28 -52.45 17.23 7.26
N ARG A 29 -52.21 17.16 5.94
CA ARG A 29 -51.66 16.00 5.24
C ARG A 29 -50.49 15.43 6.05
N GLY A 30 -50.53 14.12 6.25
CA GLY A 30 -49.63 13.37 7.11
C GLY A 30 -48.16 13.73 6.89
N ARG A 31 -47.51 14.21 7.96
CA ARG A 31 -46.07 14.04 8.11
C ARG A 31 -45.84 12.56 8.37
N SER A 32 -45.25 11.90 7.38
CA SER A 32 -44.62 10.59 7.55
C SER A 32 -43.72 10.64 8.80
N PRO A 33 -43.73 9.61 9.67
CA PRO A 33 -42.85 9.59 10.83
C PRO A 33 -41.40 9.70 10.35
N ARG A 34 -40.73 10.78 10.76
CA ARG A 34 -39.31 11.01 10.47
C ARG A 34 -38.54 9.79 10.97
N LYS A 35 -37.95 9.02 10.05
CA LYS A 35 -36.99 7.95 10.38
C LYS A 35 -36.03 8.54 11.43
N PRO A 36 -35.83 7.91 12.60
CA PRO A 36 -34.91 8.41 13.60
C PRO A 36 -33.58 8.69 12.89
N ALA A 37 -33.08 9.92 12.99
CA ALA A 37 -31.74 10.23 12.54
C ALA A 37 -30.82 9.25 13.28
N LEU A 38 -30.02 8.47 12.54
CA LEU A 38 -29.00 7.62 13.13
C LEU A 38 -28.21 8.49 14.10
N ALA A 39 -28.05 8.04 15.34
CA ALA A 39 -27.17 8.72 16.29
C ALA A 39 -25.80 8.92 15.63
N PRO A 40 -25.16 10.09 15.79
CA PRO A 40 -23.83 10.31 15.24
C PRO A 40 -22.90 9.21 15.74
N LYS A 41 -22.20 8.53 14.81
CA LYS A 41 -21.19 7.53 15.17
C LYS A 41 -20.15 8.22 16.07
N PRO A 42 -19.84 7.73 17.29
CA PRO A 42 -18.77 8.31 18.10
C PRO A 42 -17.44 8.35 17.34
N ASP A 43 -16.67 9.39 17.64
CA ASP A 43 -15.30 9.54 17.17
C ASP A 43 -14.43 8.44 17.78
N LEU A 44 -13.36 8.07 17.09
CA LEU A 44 -12.49 6.98 17.50
C LEU A 44 -11.04 7.31 17.25
N LYS A 45 -10.19 7.03 18.23
CA LYS A 45 -8.74 7.00 18.07
C LYS A 45 -8.22 5.64 18.44
N ILE A 46 -7.47 5.03 17.54
CA ILE A 46 -7.01 3.66 17.66
C ILE A 46 -5.51 3.66 17.36
N LYS A 47 -4.71 3.25 18.35
CA LYS A 47 -3.27 3.06 18.15
C LYS A 47 -2.98 1.59 17.98
N TYR A 48 -2.13 1.30 17.02
CA TYR A 48 -1.68 -0.04 16.70
C TYR A 48 -0.18 -0.18 16.84
N LYS A 49 0.21 -1.36 17.28
CA LYS A 49 1.55 -1.89 17.16
C LYS A 49 1.52 -3.01 16.13
N THR A 50 2.33 -2.87 15.08
CA THR A 50 2.49 -3.90 14.04
C THR A 50 3.90 -4.45 14.13
N ASN A 51 4.04 -5.76 14.27
CA ASN A 51 5.32 -6.46 14.22
C ASN A 51 5.37 -7.28 12.93
N THR A 52 6.36 -7.00 12.09
CA THR A 52 6.56 -7.68 10.82
C THR A 52 8.01 -8.14 10.74
N GLY A 53 8.26 -9.45 10.79
CA GLY A 53 9.63 -9.99 10.69
C GLY A 53 10.59 -9.44 11.76
N GLY A 54 10.10 -9.04 12.94
CA GLY A 54 10.89 -8.44 14.01
C GLY A 54 10.97 -6.91 13.97
N GLN A 55 10.55 -6.28 12.87
CA GLN A 55 10.43 -4.82 12.78
C GLN A 55 9.10 -4.37 13.40
N MET A 56 9.19 -3.49 14.39
CA MET A 56 8.04 -2.92 15.06
C MET A 56 7.70 -1.56 14.47
N MET A 57 6.43 -1.37 14.09
CA MET A 57 5.89 -0.12 13.59
C MET A 57 4.69 0.30 14.43
N GLU A 58 4.59 1.61 14.68
CA GLU A 58 3.43 2.20 15.32
C GLU A 58 2.58 2.94 14.28
N SER A 59 1.26 2.76 14.38
CA SER A 59 0.33 3.51 13.55
C SER A 59 -0.87 3.96 14.38
N VAL A 60 -1.48 5.08 13.99
CA VAL A 60 -2.65 5.65 14.65
C VAL A 60 -3.71 5.88 13.60
N THR A 61 -4.90 5.32 13.81
CA THR A 61 -6.08 5.58 12.98
C THR A 61 -7.10 6.35 13.82
N MET A 62 -7.57 7.46 13.27
CA MET A 62 -8.58 8.33 13.84
C MET A 62 -9.78 8.36 12.89
N LEU A 63 -10.99 8.22 13.43
CA LEU A 63 -12.23 8.25 12.67
C LEU A 63 -13.17 9.30 13.25
N LYS A 64 -13.76 10.11 12.38
CA LYS A 64 -14.77 11.11 12.72
C LYS A 64 -15.80 11.21 11.60
N GLY A 65 -17.00 10.68 11.84
CA GLY A 65 -18.08 10.69 10.85
C GLY A 65 -17.68 10.03 9.53
N ALA A 66 -17.57 10.83 8.46
CA ALA A 66 -17.20 10.40 7.11
C ALA A 66 -15.70 10.59 6.80
N ARG A 67 -14.85 10.80 7.82
CA ARG A 67 -13.42 11.06 7.65
C ARG A 67 -12.55 10.10 8.44
N GLU A 68 -11.44 9.68 7.85
CA GLU A 68 -10.35 8.93 8.47
C GLU A 68 -9.09 9.78 8.49
N ARG A 69 -8.25 9.60 9.50
CA ARG A 69 -6.85 9.97 9.47
C ARG A 69 -6.02 8.79 9.94
N SER A 70 -5.10 8.35 9.12
CA SER A 70 -4.17 7.26 9.40
C SER A 70 -2.75 7.80 9.38
N GLU A 71 -2.03 7.59 10.47
CA GLU A 71 -0.65 8.02 10.68
C GLU A 71 0.22 6.77 10.86
N ILE A 72 1.30 6.67 10.09
CA ILE A 72 2.27 5.58 10.20
C ILE A 72 3.63 6.21 10.48
N ARG A 73 4.28 5.76 11.54
CA ARG A 73 5.63 6.22 11.91
C ARG A 73 6.61 5.08 11.70
N THR A 74 7.58 5.30 10.83
CA THR A 74 8.68 4.37 10.54
C THR A 74 9.99 5.11 10.71
N GLY A 75 10.67 4.89 11.84
CA GLY A 75 11.85 5.65 12.22
C GLY A 75 11.54 7.15 12.35
N GLN A 76 12.29 7.99 11.64
CA GLN A 76 12.10 9.45 11.61
C GLN A 76 11.02 9.91 10.62
N MET A 77 10.48 9.00 9.79
CA MET A 77 9.47 9.35 8.80
C MET A 77 8.06 9.14 9.36
N ALA A 78 7.22 10.16 9.25
CA ALA A 78 5.80 10.10 9.55
C ALA A 78 5.01 10.28 8.24
N MET A 79 4.22 9.27 7.87
CA MET A 79 3.27 9.35 6.76
C MET A 79 1.88 9.53 7.33
N VAL A 80 1.22 10.62 6.92
CA VAL A 80 -0.16 10.90 7.33
C VAL A 80 -1.05 10.86 6.09
N SER A 81 -2.11 10.08 6.15
CA SER A 81 -3.14 9.97 5.11
C SER A 81 -4.50 10.30 5.70
N ILE A 82 -5.24 11.22 5.10
CA ILE A 82 -6.58 11.61 5.51
C ILE A 82 -7.56 11.27 4.41
N ILE A 83 -8.53 10.42 4.70
CA ILE A 83 -9.60 10.05 3.80
C ILE A 83 -10.82 10.91 4.15
N GLN A 84 -11.34 11.69 3.21
CA GLN A 84 -12.54 12.50 3.39
C GLN A 84 -13.64 11.98 2.47
N CYS A 85 -14.44 11.01 2.93
CA CYS A 85 -15.49 10.38 2.11
C CYS A 85 -16.58 11.39 1.72
N ASP A 86 -16.87 12.38 2.58
CA ASP A 86 -17.80 13.50 2.32
C ASP A 86 -17.35 14.38 1.15
N LEU A 87 -16.03 14.54 0.98
CA LEU A 87 -15.42 15.34 -0.08
C LEU A 87 -14.86 14.48 -1.22
N LYS A 88 -15.06 13.15 -1.18
CA LYS A 88 -14.57 12.18 -2.16
C LYS A 88 -13.10 12.41 -2.53
N ARG A 89 -12.25 12.64 -1.52
CA ARG A 89 -10.81 12.86 -1.73
C ARG A 89 -9.97 12.27 -0.60
N THR A 90 -8.72 11.97 -0.93
CA THR A 90 -7.67 11.56 0.00
C THR A 90 -6.59 12.62 0.02
N ILE A 91 -6.10 12.96 1.19
CA ILE A 91 -5.02 13.92 1.41
C ILE A 91 -3.83 13.13 1.95
N GLN A 92 -2.69 13.18 1.27
CA GLN A 92 -1.43 12.69 1.84
C GLN A 92 -0.61 13.88 2.31
N LEU A 93 -0.05 13.77 3.50
CA LEU A 93 0.65 14.82 4.22
C LEU A 93 2.07 14.36 4.57
N SER A 94 3.01 15.28 4.41
CA SER A 94 4.38 15.15 4.91
C SER A 94 4.57 16.16 6.03
N GLU A 95 4.77 15.68 7.25
CA GLU A 95 5.01 16.56 8.40
C GLU A 95 6.37 17.24 8.31
N ASN A 96 7.37 16.55 7.77
CA ASN A 96 8.74 17.04 7.62
C ASN A 96 8.85 18.15 6.56
N ALA A 97 8.18 18.01 5.41
CA ALA A 97 8.22 19.01 4.35
C ALA A 97 7.11 20.07 4.48
N ARG A 98 6.15 19.88 5.39
CA ARG A 98 4.91 20.69 5.49
C ARG A 98 4.22 20.83 4.14
N LYS A 99 4.17 19.72 3.40
CA LYS A 99 3.56 19.63 2.08
C LYS A 99 2.38 18.66 2.13
N TYR A 100 1.46 18.79 1.19
CA TYR A 100 0.36 17.85 1.00
C TYR A 100 0.03 17.66 -0.47
N VAL A 101 -0.62 16.54 -0.80
CA VAL A 101 -1.23 16.29 -2.11
C VAL A 101 -2.65 15.79 -1.91
N ILE A 102 -3.57 16.22 -2.77
CA ILE A 102 -4.96 15.78 -2.78
C ILE A 102 -5.19 14.87 -3.99
N THR A 103 -5.70 13.68 -3.74
CA THR A 103 -6.14 12.73 -4.77
C THR A 103 -7.66 12.59 -4.70
N LEU A 104 -8.36 12.85 -5.80
CA LEU A 104 -9.81 12.63 -5.88
C LEU A 104 -10.12 11.14 -5.95
N MET A 105 -11.13 10.70 -5.21
CA MET A 105 -11.71 9.36 -5.34
C MET A 105 -12.70 9.41 -6.50
N GLU A 106 -12.42 8.70 -7.60
CA GLU A 106 -13.32 8.66 -8.76
C GLU A 106 -14.71 8.19 -8.32
N GLY A 107 -15.72 9.03 -8.56
CA GLY A 107 -17.12 8.69 -8.37
C GLY A 107 -17.62 7.89 -9.57
N SER A 108 -18.30 6.77 -9.32
CA SER A 108 -18.91 5.93 -10.35
C SER A 108 -20.15 6.57 -11.01
N ASP A 109 -20.11 7.86 -11.31
CA ASP A 109 -21.15 8.60 -12.02
C ASP A 109 -20.53 9.32 -13.23
N SER A 110 -20.14 8.53 -14.24
CA SER A 110 -19.96 9.03 -15.59
C SER A 110 -20.65 8.11 -16.60
N THR A 111 -21.96 8.29 -16.73
CA THR A 111 -22.66 8.11 -18.02
C THR A 111 -22.30 9.24 -18.98
N GLY A 112 -21.00 9.52 -19.09
CA GLY A 112 -20.41 10.46 -20.00
C GLY A 112 -19.33 9.71 -20.76
N SER A 113 -19.64 9.33 -21.99
CA SER A 113 -18.65 8.98 -23.00
C SER A 113 -17.68 10.15 -23.14
N VAL A 114 -16.55 10.10 -22.42
CA VAL A 114 -15.42 10.99 -22.67
C VAL A 114 -14.62 10.36 -23.82
N PRO A 115 -14.38 11.10 -24.92
CA PRO A 115 -13.60 10.57 -26.02
C PRO A 115 -12.21 10.24 -25.53
N SER A 116 -11.77 9.02 -25.83
CA SER A 116 -10.38 8.59 -25.67
C SER A 116 -9.49 9.63 -26.33
N SER A 117 -8.73 10.39 -25.52
CA SER A 117 -7.57 11.11 -26.02
C SER A 117 -6.62 10.05 -26.58
N ALA A 118 -6.69 9.86 -27.89
CA ALA A 118 -5.81 9.02 -28.65
C ALA A 118 -4.39 9.56 -28.45
N VAL A 119 -3.65 8.93 -27.53
CA VAL A 119 -2.20 8.81 -27.69
C VAL A 119 -1.99 8.18 -29.06
N PRO A 120 -1.12 8.73 -29.94
CA PRO A 120 -0.74 8.03 -31.17
C PRO A 120 -0.13 6.71 -30.75
N SER A 121 -0.94 5.66 -30.81
CA SER A 121 -0.51 4.31 -30.52
C SER A 121 0.34 3.92 -31.72
N GLY A 122 1.64 3.72 -31.49
CA GLY A 122 2.33 2.68 -32.26
C GLY A 122 1.50 1.40 -32.22
N PRO A 123 1.61 0.53 -33.24
CA PRO A 123 0.65 -0.55 -33.49
C PRO A 123 0.27 -1.26 -32.19
N ALA A 124 -1.00 -1.12 -31.79
CA ALA A 124 -1.52 -1.71 -30.58
C ALA A 124 -1.34 -3.23 -30.67
N GLU A 125 -0.47 -3.79 -29.84
CA GLU A 125 -0.41 -5.25 -29.68
C GLU A 125 -1.80 -5.71 -29.22
N PRO A 126 -2.38 -6.73 -29.85
CA PRO A 126 -3.73 -7.18 -29.52
C PRO A 126 -3.75 -7.68 -28.07
N SER A 127 -4.55 -7.02 -27.24
CA SER A 127 -4.77 -7.44 -25.85
C SER A 127 -5.29 -8.87 -25.81
N ARG A 128 -4.51 -9.81 -25.27
CA ARG A 128 -4.95 -11.20 -25.13
C ARG A 128 -5.76 -11.36 -23.84
N ARG A 129 -6.85 -12.13 -23.90
CA ARG A 129 -7.53 -12.57 -22.67
C ARG A 129 -6.60 -13.53 -21.94
N GLY A 130 -6.30 -13.23 -20.69
CA GLY A 130 -5.65 -14.13 -19.77
C GLY A 130 -6.65 -15.11 -19.16
N GLY A 131 -6.17 -15.83 -18.16
CA GLY A 131 -6.92 -16.81 -17.39
C GLY A 131 -7.77 -16.18 -16.30
N VAL A 132 -8.14 -17.00 -15.31
CA VAL A 132 -8.95 -16.61 -14.17
C VAL A 132 -8.11 -16.73 -12.90
N VAL A 133 -8.05 -15.65 -12.12
CA VAL A 133 -7.50 -15.64 -10.76
C VAL A 133 -8.65 -15.71 -9.77
N THR A 134 -8.70 -16.78 -8.98
CA THR A 134 -9.76 -17.02 -8.00
C THR A 134 -9.25 -16.79 -6.58
N TYR A 135 -9.94 -15.92 -5.84
CA TYR A 135 -9.75 -15.72 -4.41
C TYR A 135 -10.83 -16.47 -3.67
N THR A 136 -10.46 -17.49 -2.91
CA THR A 136 -11.38 -18.24 -2.07
C THR A 136 -11.11 -17.89 -0.61
N THR A 137 -11.96 -17.05 -0.03
CA THR A 137 -11.88 -16.66 1.38
C THR A 137 -12.82 -17.54 2.19
N THR A 138 -12.27 -18.31 3.13
CA THR A 138 -13.03 -19.09 4.13
C THR A 138 -12.87 -18.41 5.48
N SER A 139 -13.97 -18.07 6.15
CA SER A 139 -13.91 -17.45 7.50
C SER A 139 -14.75 -18.25 8.50
N ILE A 140 -14.16 -18.55 9.65
CA ILE A 140 -14.72 -19.39 10.72
C ILE A 140 -14.65 -18.61 12.05
N ASP A 141 -15.77 -18.55 12.76
CA ASP A 141 -15.82 -18.11 14.16
C ASP A 141 -15.53 -19.33 15.04
N THR A 142 -14.47 -19.28 15.86
CA THR A 142 -14.07 -20.42 16.70
C THR A 142 -15.01 -20.63 17.88
N GLY A 143 -15.93 -19.70 18.14
CA GLY A 143 -16.79 -19.67 19.30
C GLY A 143 -16.14 -19.05 20.54
N GLU A 144 -14.83 -18.79 20.52
CA GLU A 144 -14.12 -18.19 21.65
C GLU A 144 -14.42 -16.69 21.76
N ARG A 145 -14.51 -16.20 23.00
CA ARG A 145 -14.85 -14.81 23.34
C ARG A 145 -13.87 -14.27 24.38
N LYS A 146 -13.49 -13.00 24.25
CA LYS A 146 -12.55 -12.34 25.17
C LYS A 146 -12.91 -10.86 25.35
N GLU A 147 -12.82 -10.36 26.58
CA GLU A 147 -12.94 -8.93 26.83
C GLU A 147 -11.68 -8.18 26.41
N MET A 148 -11.84 -7.17 25.55
CA MET A 148 -10.76 -6.31 25.11
C MET A 148 -11.31 -4.89 24.94
N PHE A 149 -10.71 -3.90 25.60
CA PHE A 149 -11.14 -2.50 25.53
C PHE A 149 -12.64 -2.27 25.84
N GLY A 150 -13.20 -3.05 26.77
CA GLY A 150 -14.62 -3.01 27.15
C GLY A 150 -15.58 -3.59 26.09
N PHE A 151 -15.05 -4.32 25.11
CA PHE A 151 -15.84 -5.05 24.12
C PHE A 151 -15.65 -6.56 24.26
N MET A 152 -16.69 -7.32 23.90
CA MET A 152 -16.59 -8.76 23.68
C MET A 152 -16.06 -9.04 22.27
N ALA A 153 -14.77 -9.36 22.17
CA ALA A 153 -14.14 -9.79 20.94
C ALA A 153 -14.44 -11.27 20.64
N ARG A 154 -14.61 -11.59 19.35
CA ARG A 154 -14.81 -12.94 18.80
C ARG A 154 -13.52 -13.39 18.14
N HIS A 155 -13.07 -14.60 18.42
CA HIS A 155 -11.92 -15.16 17.72
C HIS A 155 -12.35 -15.70 16.36
N LEU A 156 -11.80 -15.14 15.30
CA LEU A 156 -12.04 -15.56 13.93
C LEU A 156 -10.75 -16.07 13.31
N LYS A 157 -10.86 -17.18 12.57
CA LYS A 157 -9.82 -17.65 11.67
C LYS A 157 -10.31 -17.54 10.25
N SER A 158 -9.52 -16.90 9.39
CA SER A 158 -9.83 -16.74 7.98
C SER A 158 -8.68 -17.26 7.13
N SER A 159 -8.96 -18.03 6.10
CA SER A 159 -7.99 -18.47 5.10
C SER A 159 -8.41 -17.97 3.73
N THR A 160 -7.53 -17.26 3.04
CA THR A 160 -7.73 -16.78 1.67
C THR A 160 -6.76 -17.50 0.77
N VAL A 161 -7.27 -18.36 -0.12
CA VAL A 161 -6.47 -19.05 -1.13
C VAL A 161 -6.61 -18.29 -2.45
N THR A 162 -5.49 -17.88 -3.02
CA THR A 162 -5.44 -17.30 -4.37
C THR A 162 -4.85 -18.34 -5.31
N GLU A 163 -5.61 -18.70 -6.34
CA GLU A 163 -5.20 -19.66 -7.37
C GLU A 163 -5.49 -19.08 -8.75
N SER A 164 -4.48 -19.15 -9.61
CA SER A 164 -4.57 -18.73 -11.01
C SER A 164 -4.75 -19.95 -11.91
N SER A 165 -5.57 -19.84 -12.95
CA SER A 165 -5.66 -20.87 -13.97
C SER A 165 -4.39 -20.96 -14.80
N HIS A 166 -4.19 -22.08 -15.49
CA HIS A 166 -2.97 -22.35 -16.26
C HIS A 166 -2.70 -21.35 -17.40
N ASP A 167 -3.74 -20.67 -17.89
CA ASP A 167 -3.73 -19.66 -18.93
C ASP A 167 -3.61 -18.22 -18.39
N ALA A 168 -3.43 -18.06 -17.07
CA ALA A 168 -3.26 -16.76 -16.44
C ALA A 168 -1.99 -16.05 -16.91
N CYS A 169 -2.06 -14.73 -17.05
CA CYS A 169 -0.94 -13.87 -17.40
C CYS A 169 0.16 -13.96 -16.33
N ASN A 170 -0.27 -13.96 -15.06
CA ASN A 170 0.60 -14.03 -13.90
C ASN A 170 0.19 -15.25 -13.05
N PRO A 171 0.87 -16.41 -13.20
CA PRO A 171 0.55 -17.58 -12.40
C PRO A 171 0.88 -17.32 -10.93
N LEU A 172 -0.16 -17.24 -10.10
CA LEU A 172 -0.03 -17.02 -8.67
C LEU A 172 -0.76 -18.13 -7.91
N LYS A 173 -0.05 -18.77 -6.98
CA LYS A 173 -0.61 -19.65 -5.96
C LYS A 173 -0.09 -19.21 -4.60
N GLN A 174 -0.98 -18.70 -3.77
CA GLN A 174 -0.65 -18.25 -2.42
C GLN A 174 -1.81 -18.53 -1.49
N ARG A 175 -1.51 -18.71 -0.21
CA ARG A 175 -2.50 -18.85 0.84
C ARG A 175 -2.21 -17.84 1.93
N THR A 176 -3.20 -17.09 2.37
CA THR A 176 -3.09 -16.13 3.46
C THR A 176 -4.02 -16.55 4.58
N GLU A 177 -3.47 -16.82 5.75
CA GLU A 177 -4.26 -17.07 6.95
C GLU A 177 -4.27 -15.83 7.83
N ARG A 178 -5.42 -15.50 8.39
CA ARG A 178 -5.60 -14.50 9.42
C ARG A 178 -6.21 -15.17 10.64
N ASP A 179 -5.58 -14.97 11.78
CA ASP A 179 -6.01 -15.49 13.07
C ASP A 179 -6.06 -14.30 14.03
N GLY A 180 -7.24 -13.98 14.55
CA GLY A 180 -7.38 -12.75 15.30
C GLY A 180 -8.66 -12.61 16.13
N TRP A 181 -8.63 -11.61 17.00
CA TRP A 181 -9.72 -11.18 17.85
C TRP A 181 -10.40 -9.97 17.22
N TYR A 182 -11.68 -10.13 16.88
CA TYR A 182 -12.46 -9.12 16.17
C TYR A 182 -13.65 -8.66 16.99
N ILE A 183 -13.95 -7.37 16.94
CA ILE A 183 -15.19 -6.83 17.50
C ILE A 183 -16.15 -6.47 16.38
N ASP A 184 -17.45 -6.63 16.62
CA ASP A 184 -18.48 -6.16 15.70
C ASP A 184 -18.49 -4.64 15.71
N PHE A 185 -17.96 -4.04 14.66
CA PHE A 185 -17.68 -2.61 14.61
C PHE A 185 -18.41 -1.98 13.42
N SER A 186 -19.45 -1.21 13.71
CA SER A 186 -20.25 -0.50 12.69
C SER A 186 -19.64 0.85 12.27
N PHE A 187 -18.37 1.08 12.63
CA PHE A 187 -17.65 2.34 12.42
C PHE A 187 -16.79 2.37 11.16
N GLY A 188 -16.82 1.30 10.35
CA GLY A 188 -16.22 1.34 9.03
C GLY A 188 -16.68 2.58 8.26
N LEU A 189 -15.71 3.27 7.66
CA LEU A 189 -15.99 4.33 6.70
C LEU A 189 -16.51 3.66 5.44
N ASP A 190 -17.84 3.68 5.29
CA ASP A 190 -18.48 3.35 4.02
C ASP A 190 -18.30 4.53 3.06
N CYS A 191 -17.05 4.81 2.68
CA CYS A 191 -16.80 5.48 1.42
C CYS A 191 -17.49 4.59 0.38
N ASN A 192 -18.51 5.09 -0.32
CA ASN A 192 -19.29 4.36 -1.32
C ASN A 192 -18.42 4.06 -2.56
N GLN A 193 -17.25 3.45 -2.36
CA GLN A 193 -16.47 2.78 -3.37
C GLN A 193 -17.28 1.53 -3.70
N GLY A 194 -18.09 1.61 -4.75
CA GLY A 194 -18.72 0.48 -5.42
C GLY A 194 -17.69 -0.44 -6.09
N GLY A 195 -16.63 -0.78 -5.37
CA GLY A 195 -15.57 -1.67 -5.78
C GLY A 195 -15.03 -2.33 -4.53
N SER A 196 -15.29 -3.62 -4.37
CA SER A 196 -14.35 -4.54 -3.70
C SER A 196 -12.95 -4.06 -3.97
N TYR A 197 -12.08 -3.92 -2.95
CA TYR A 197 -10.64 -3.65 -3.11
C TYR A 197 -10.15 -4.34 -4.37
N ALA A 198 -10.14 -3.61 -5.48
CA ALA A 198 -9.59 -4.07 -6.71
C ALA A 198 -8.12 -3.90 -6.41
N ALA A 199 -7.53 -4.95 -5.85
CA ALA A 199 -6.10 -5.06 -5.76
C ALA A 199 -5.60 -4.64 -7.14
N ASN A 200 -4.90 -3.50 -7.19
CA ASN A 200 -4.32 -2.97 -8.39
C ASN A 200 -3.30 -4.01 -8.85
N TYR A 201 -3.75 -4.98 -9.65
CA TYR A 201 -2.86 -5.94 -10.25
C TYR A 201 -2.10 -5.21 -11.33
N PRO A 202 -0.75 -5.23 -11.30
CA PRO A 202 0.03 -4.74 -12.42
C PRO A 202 -0.41 -5.50 -13.67
N VAL A 203 -0.81 -4.74 -14.69
CA VAL A 203 -1.14 -5.30 -16.01
C VAL A 203 0.09 -6.03 -16.50
N ALA A 204 -0.04 -7.32 -16.80
CA ALA A 204 1.07 -8.10 -17.31
C ALA A 204 1.60 -7.49 -18.63
N PRO A 205 2.92 -7.49 -18.86
CA PRO A 205 3.50 -7.03 -20.12
C PRO A 205 2.85 -7.72 -21.33
N GLY A 206 2.63 -6.98 -22.43
CA GLY A 206 2.03 -7.52 -23.66
C GLY A 206 0.49 -7.54 -23.69
N GLY A 207 -0.18 -6.67 -22.92
CA GLY A 207 -1.62 -6.46 -23.01
C GLY A 207 -2.49 -7.62 -22.53
N CYS A 208 -1.91 -8.59 -21.81
CA CYS A 208 -2.65 -9.71 -21.23
C CYS A 208 -3.47 -9.27 -20.01
N ARG A 209 -4.74 -9.68 -19.96
CA ARG A 209 -5.64 -9.35 -18.83
C ARG A 209 -6.33 -10.60 -18.27
N ASP A 210 -5.99 -10.93 -17.03
CA ASP A 210 -6.68 -11.98 -16.26
C ASP A 210 -8.04 -11.49 -15.73
N ARG A 211 -8.98 -12.41 -15.54
CA ARG A 211 -10.26 -12.15 -14.89
C ARG A 211 -10.20 -12.54 -13.42
N ILE A 212 -10.61 -11.64 -12.54
CA ILE A 212 -10.67 -11.90 -11.10
C ILE A 212 -12.03 -12.48 -10.72
N GLN A 213 -12.03 -13.51 -9.87
CA GLN A 213 -13.23 -14.06 -9.25
C GLN A 213 -13.04 -14.15 -7.74
N PHE A 214 -14.03 -13.67 -7.00
CA PHE A 214 -14.08 -13.80 -5.55
C PHE A 214 -15.10 -14.87 -5.16
N LYS A 215 -14.68 -15.79 -4.30
CA LYS A 215 -15.51 -16.80 -3.67
C LYS A 215 -15.38 -16.62 -2.16
N GLN A 216 -16.50 -16.41 -1.50
CA GLN A 216 -16.55 -16.33 -0.05
C GLN A 216 -17.26 -17.57 0.48
N LEU A 217 -16.60 -18.28 1.39
CA LEU A 217 -17.09 -19.46 2.07
C LEU A 217 -17.20 -19.15 3.58
N GLY A 218 -18.37 -19.43 4.15
CA GLY A 218 -18.68 -19.09 5.53
C GLY A 218 -19.37 -17.72 5.68
N ALA A 219 -20.06 -17.56 6.80
CA ALA A 219 -20.93 -16.42 7.09
C ALA A 219 -20.36 -15.46 8.16
N ALA A 220 -19.11 -15.69 8.59
CA ALA A 220 -18.50 -14.85 9.61
C ALA A 220 -18.23 -13.45 9.02
N ARG A 221 -19.04 -12.46 9.42
CA ARG A 221 -18.75 -11.05 9.17
C ARG A 221 -17.44 -10.72 9.85
N THR A 222 -16.46 -10.32 9.05
CA THR A 222 -15.19 -9.82 9.54
C THR A 222 -15.47 -8.49 10.23
N GLY A 223 -15.29 -8.46 11.54
CA GLY A 223 -15.41 -7.25 12.34
C GLY A 223 -14.13 -6.41 12.24
N TYR A 224 -13.89 -5.57 13.25
CA TYR A 224 -12.65 -4.82 13.37
C TYR A 224 -11.62 -5.61 14.19
N PRO A 225 -10.40 -5.87 13.68
CA PRO A 225 -9.40 -6.63 14.42
C PRO A 225 -8.80 -5.78 15.55
N LEU A 226 -8.94 -6.26 16.79
CA LEU A 226 -8.20 -5.75 17.94
C LEU A 226 -6.82 -6.41 18.06
N MET A 227 -6.70 -7.63 17.57
CA MET A 227 -5.43 -8.34 17.41
C MET A 227 -5.58 -9.26 16.22
N GLU A 228 -4.63 -9.27 15.31
CA GLU A 228 -4.64 -10.14 14.14
C GLU A 228 -3.21 -10.55 13.80
N THR A 229 -2.99 -11.84 13.63
CA THR A 229 -1.80 -12.38 12.99
C THR A 229 -2.16 -12.80 11.59
N THR A 230 -1.52 -12.18 10.60
CA THR A 230 -1.61 -12.54 9.20
C THR A 230 -0.35 -13.32 8.81
N THR A 231 -0.54 -14.54 8.32
CA THR A 231 0.53 -15.40 7.81
C THR A 231 0.29 -15.66 6.33
N MET A 232 1.25 -15.31 5.48
CA MET A 232 1.23 -15.60 4.05
C MET A 232 2.11 -16.82 3.77
N TYR A 233 1.57 -17.74 2.98
CA TYR A 233 2.19 -18.97 2.56
C TYR A 233 2.41 -18.96 1.06
N GLY A 234 3.60 -19.40 0.64
CA GLY A 234 3.95 -19.57 -0.77
C GLY A 234 3.29 -20.79 -1.40
N ALA A 235 3.63 -21.04 -2.66
CA ALA A 235 3.11 -22.20 -3.41
C ALA A 235 3.53 -23.55 -2.78
N ASP A 236 4.64 -23.58 -2.03
CA ASP A 236 5.14 -24.73 -1.27
C ASP A 236 4.48 -24.89 0.11
N ASN A 237 3.50 -24.04 0.42
CA ASN A 237 2.80 -23.99 1.71
C ASN A 237 3.71 -23.67 2.91
N LYS A 238 4.91 -23.12 2.70
CA LYS A 238 5.73 -22.56 3.78
C LYS A 238 5.35 -21.12 4.04
N ALA A 239 5.40 -20.72 5.31
CA ALA A 239 5.18 -19.33 5.69
C ALA A 239 6.31 -18.46 5.13
N MET A 240 5.97 -17.56 4.21
CA MET A 240 6.90 -16.60 3.63
C MET A 240 6.93 -15.29 4.42
N PHE A 241 5.80 -14.93 5.04
CA PHE A 241 5.64 -13.66 5.74
C PHE A 241 4.65 -13.82 6.87
N THR A 242 5.00 -13.28 8.05
CA THR A 242 4.10 -13.20 9.20
C THR A 242 4.11 -11.78 9.72
N SER A 243 2.93 -11.22 9.92
CA SER A 243 2.73 -9.90 10.50
C SER A 243 1.66 -9.97 11.59
N THR A 244 1.97 -9.44 12.76
CA THR A 244 1.02 -9.33 13.88
C THR A 244 0.68 -7.87 14.09
N LYS A 245 -0.61 -7.54 14.06
CA LYS A 245 -1.16 -6.22 14.35
C LYS A 245 -1.97 -6.29 15.63
N GLU A 246 -1.70 -5.40 16.57
CA GLU A 246 -2.36 -5.33 17.88
C GLU A 246 -2.79 -3.90 18.18
N VAL A 247 -4.03 -3.71 18.63
CA VAL A 247 -4.51 -2.46 19.19
C VAL A 247 -3.94 -2.28 20.58
N VAL A 248 -3.27 -1.17 20.82
CA VAL A 248 -2.70 -0.81 22.13
C VAL A 248 -3.48 0.31 22.83
N GLU A 249 -4.25 1.10 22.06
CA GLU A 249 -5.13 2.14 22.58
C GLU A 249 -6.40 2.19 21.73
N LEU A 250 -7.56 2.28 22.39
CA LEU A 250 -8.85 2.54 21.76
C LEU A 250 -9.60 3.59 22.60
N SER A 251 -9.72 4.80 22.09
CA SER A 251 -10.45 5.91 22.71
C SER A 251 -11.68 6.27 21.88
N ARG A 252 -12.77 6.66 22.57
CA ARG A 252 -14.01 7.17 21.97
C ARG A 252 -14.26 8.65 22.29
N GLU A 253 -13.22 9.35 22.72
CA GLU A 253 -13.31 10.77 23.04
C GLU A 253 -13.55 11.60 21.77
N PRO A 254 -14.25 12.74 21.88
CA PRO A 254 -14.43 13.65 20.75
C PRO A 254 -13.07 14.05 20.16
N LEU A 255 -12.95 13.92 18.84
CA LEU A 255 -11.77 14.35 18.10
C LEU A 255 -12.00 15.72 17.50
N ASP A 256 -10.95 16.54 17.51
CA ASP A 256 -10.95 17.83 16.83
C ASP A 256 -11.13 17.63 15.32
N THR A 257 -12.07 18.36 14.74
CA THR A 257 -12.31 18.37 13.29
C THR A 257 -11.07 18.75 12.49
N ALA A 258 -10.22 19.64 13.03
CA ALA A 258 -9.03 20.15 12.35
C ALA A 258 -7.98 19.05 12.09
N LEU A 259 -7.99 17.95 12.84
CA LEU A 259 -7.12 16.80 12.59
C LEU A 259 -7.38 16.18 11.22
N PHE A 260 -8.60 16.32 10.71
CA PHE A 260 -9.05 15.73 9.44
C PHE A 260 -9.02 16.71 8.28
N ASP A 261 -8.39 17.88 8.44
CA ASP A 261 -8.18 18.87 7.38
C ASP A 261 -6.68 19.09 7.17
N VAL A 262 -6.34 19.84 6.11
CA VAL A 262 -4.95 20.26 5.88
C VAL A 262 -4.54 21.23 6.99
N PRO A 263 -3.45 20.96 7.74
CA PRO A 263 -3.03 21.87 8.80
C PRO A 263 -2.57 23.22 8.23
N ALA A 264 -2.71 24.29 9.02
CA ALA A 264 -2.27 25.62 8.61
C ALA A 264 -0.76 25.65 8.31
N GLY A 265 -0.38 26.39 7.25
CA GLY A 265 1.01 26.53 6.82
C GLY A 265 1.55 25.37 5.98
N TYR A 266 0.69 24.44 5.56
CA TYR A 266 1.05 23.40 4.60
C TYR A 266 0.85 23.89 3.16
N THR A 267 1.73 23.45 2.26
CA THR A 267 1.69 23.83 0.83
C THR A 267 1.24 22.64 -0.02
N GLU A 268 0.30 22.88 -0.93
CA GLU A 268 -0.15 21.85 -1.88
C GLU A 268 0.93 21.58 -2.92
N THR A 269 1.09 20.31 -3.26
CA THR A 269 2.03 19.82 -4.26
C THR A 269 1.28 19.09 -5.35
N GLN A 270 1.84 19.06 -6.56
CA GLN A 270 1.15 18.47 -7.71
C GLN A 270 1.15 16.95 -7.70
N ASN A 271 2.07 16.33 -6.95
CA ASN A 271 2.25 14.89 -6.92
C ASN A 271 2.91 14.44 -5.61
N SER A 272 2.83 13.15 -5.32
CA SER A 272 3.46 12.55 -4.14
C SER A 272 4.99 12.62 -4.14
N GLN A 273 5.66 12.89 -5.27
CA GLN A 273 7.12 13.05 -5.30
C GLN A 273 7.57 14.37 -4.64
N GLU A 274 6.84 15.45 -4.89
CA GLU A 274 7.06 16.74 -4.24
C GLU A 274 6.73 16.72 -2.75
N LEU A 275 5.76 15.88 -2.36
CA LEU A 275 5.34 15.69 -0.97
C LEU A 275 6.47 15.21 -0.06
N TYR A 276 7.28 14.25 -0.54
CA TYR A 276 8.36 13.65 0.25
C TYR A 276 9.75 14.24 -0.06
N GLY A 277 9.82 15.32 -0.83
CA GLY A 277 11.05 16.11 -0.99
C GLY A 277 11.86 15.86 -2.26
N ALA A 278 11.22 15.56 -3.40
CA ALA A 278 11.82 15.91 -4.69
C ALA A 278 11.38 17.34 -5.08
N PRO A 279 12.29 18.32 -5.28
CA PRO A 279 11.89 19.70 -5.57
C PRO A 279 11.13 19.83 -6.91
N SER A 280 10.16 20.73 -6.95
CA SER A 280 9.44 21.09 -8.19
C SER A 280 10.34 21.94 -9.10
N THR A 281 10.21 21.79 -10.42
CA THR A 281 11.01 22.53 -11.42
C THR A 281 10.77 24.05 -11.40
N ALA A 282 9.63 24.48 -10.86
CA ALA A 282 9.24 25.90 -10.76
C ALA A 282 9.99 26.66 -9.65
N GLU A 283 10.37 25.99 -8.55
CA GLU A 283 11.15 26.61 -7.47
C GLU A 283 12.63 26.79 -7.85
N MET A 284 13.14 26.05 -8.84
CA MET A 284 14.52 26.21 -9.36
C MET A 284 14.71 27.43 -10.27
N THR A 285 13.65 27.96 -10.88
CA THR A 285 13.75 29.09 -11.84
C THR A 285 13.49 30.46 -11.20
N GLY A 286 12.90 30.51 -10.00
CA GLY A 286 12.54 31.77 -9.31
C GLY A 286 13.63 32.41 -8.44
N SER A 287 14.59 31.62 -7.92
CA SER A 287 15.62 32.13 -6.99
C SER A 287 16.94 32.54 -7.66
N ALA A 288 17.03 32.49 -8.99
CA ALA A 288 18.26 32.79 -9.73
C ALA A 288 18.41 34.26 -10.20
N MET A 289 17.47 35.15 -9.86
CA MET A 289 17.46 36.52 -10.39
C MET A 289 17.18 37.60 -9.35
N THR A 290 17.80 37.57 -8.17
CA THR A 290 18.05 38.81 -7.39
C THR A 290 19.02 38.55 -6.25
N ALA A 291 20.32 38.86 -6.45
CA ALA A 291 21.14 39.67 -5.54
C ALA A 291 22.62 39.64 -5.99
N PRO A 292 23.33 40.78 -5.99
CA PRO A 292 24.75 40.85 -6.25
C PRO A 292 25.61 40.61 -4.99
N ASP A 293 26.83 40.19 -5.31
CA ASP A 293 28.04 39.90 -4.53
C ASP A 293 28.41 40.91 -3.43
N THR A 294 28.68 40.41 -2.22
CA THR A 294 29.77 40.88 -1.32
C THR A 294 30.13 39.82 -0.27
N GLY A 295 31.32 39.23 -0.40
CA GLY A 295 32.40 39.28 0.60
C GLY A 295 32.25 38.63 1.99
N ALA A 296 32.87 37.45 2.10
CA ALA A 296 33.83 36.99 3.14
C ALA A 296 33.45 36.75 4.62
N ASP A 297 33.88 35.56 5.04
CA ASP A 297 34.45 35.12 6.33
C ASP A 297 33.61 34.40 7.42
N ASP A 298 34.17 33.21 7.73
CA ASP A 298 34.30 32.50 9.01
C ASP A 298 33.18 31.58 9.57
N ARG A 299 33.53 30.28 9.53
CA ARG A 299 33.48 29.25 10.61
C ARG A 299 32.25 28.36 10.83
N ASN A 300 32.52 27.09 10.53
CA ASN A 300 32.21 25.87 11.28
C ASN A 300 30.77 25.35 11.36
N ASN A 301 30.57 24.35 10.48
CA ASN A 301 30.19 22.98 10.83
C ASN A 301 28.72 22.72 11.18
N ALA A 302 27.90 22.45 10.15
CA ALA A 302 26.83 21.47 10.18
C ALA A 302 26.27 21.23 8.77
N MET A 303 25.91 19.98 8.47
CA MET A 303 25.11 19.52 7.33
C MET A 303 25.76 19.55 5.95
N SER A 304 26.66 18.57 5.70
CA SER A 304 26.72 17.93 4.38
C SER A 304 25.84 16.68 4.42
N SER A 305 24.67 16.75 3.77
CA SER A 305 24.00 15.63 3.08
C SER A 305 22.62 16.01 2.53
N LEU A 306 22.42 17.25 2.09
CA LEU A 306 21.21 17.64 1.35
C LEU A 306 21.60 18.54 0.19
N THR A 307 22.04 17.88 -0.88
CA THR A 307 22.06 18.24 -2.31
C THR A 307 23.30 17.58 -2.89
N GLU A 308 23.19 16.31 -3.27
CA GLU A 308 24.19 15.72 -4.16
C GLU A 308 23.88 16.20 -5.58
N THR A 309 24.10 17.51 -5.78
CA THR A 309 24.13 18.14 -7.09
C THR A 309 25.06 17.29 -7.94
N LYS A 310 24.55 16.79 -9.08
CA LYS A 310 25.32 15.96 -9.99
C LYS A 310 26.69 16.60 -10.23
N PRO A 311 27.81 15.90 -9.93
CA PRO A 311 29.12 16.45 -10.21
C PRO A 311 29.23 16.81 -11.70
N THR A 312 29.66 18.03 -12.01
CA THR A 312 29.73 18.51 -13.39
C THR A 312 30.61 17.60 -14.23
N GLY A 313 30.05 16.99 -15.28
CA GLY A 313 30.77 16.11 -16.20
C GLY A 313 30.76 14.61 -15.85
N THR A 314 29.99 14.17 -14.84
CA THR A 314 29.78 12.74 -14.55
C THR A 314 28.48 12.22 -15.13
N LEU A 315 28.42 10.93 -15.47
CA LEU A 315 27.17 10.27 -15.87
C LEU A 315 26.47 9.73 -14.62
N ARG A 316 25.16 9.92 -14.50
CA ARG A 316 24.39 9.48 -13.32
C ARG A 316 23.41 8.36 -13.68
N VAL A 317 23.46 7.26 -12.93
CA VAL A 317 22.59 6.10 -13.10
C VAL A 317 21.60 6.01 -11.94
N GLY A 318 20.30 6.07 -12.22
CA GLY A 318 19.27 5.80 -11.23
C GLY A 318 18.98 4.30 -11.13
N VAL A 319 19.21 3.70 -9.97
CA VAL A 319 19.00 2.27 -9.71
C VAL A 319 17.64 2.05 -9.05
N VAL A 320 16.70 1.46 -9.78
CA VAL A 320 15.33 1.17 -9.28
C VAL A 320 15.38 0.04 -8.25
N THR A 321 14.38 -0.01 -7.36
CA THR A 321 14.16 -1.16 -6.46
C THR A 321 14.24 -2.47 -7.22
N ILE A 322 15.07 -3.40 -6.71
CA ILE A 322 15.24 -4.72 -7.31
C ILE A 322 13.93 -5.48 -7.17
N ASN A 323 13.45 -6.03 -8.28
CA ASN A 323 12.26 -6.85 -8.30
C ASN A 323 12.64 -8.33 -8.11
N ASN A 324 12.13 -8.97 -7.06
CA ASN A 324 12.40 -10.39 -6.81
C ASN A 324 11.29 -11.23 -7.43
N MET A 325 11.59 -11.89 -8.56
CA MET A 325 10.68 -12.83 -9.21
C MET A 325 10.97 -14.29 -8.83
N SER A 326 11.96 -14.52 -7.96
CA SER A 326 12.26 -15.85 -7.44
C SER A 326 11.36 -16.21 -6.26
N ASP A 327 11.37 -17.48 -5.89
CA ASP A 327 10.65 -18.06 -4.76
C ASP A 327 11.42 -17.96 -3.43
N ARG A 328 12.63 -17.36 -3.44
CA ARG A 328 13.51 -17.30 -2.27
C ARG A 328 13.67 -15.85 -1.77
N PRO A 329 13.51 -15.60 -0.46
CA PRO A 329 13.65 -14.26 0.09
C PRO A 329 15.13 -13.84 0.11
N VAL A 330 15.38 -12.58 -0.22
CA VAL A 330 16.70 -11.93 -0.14
C VAL A 330 16.50 -10.46 0.26
N SER A 331 17.49 -9.86 0.90
CA SER A 331 17.45 -8.46 1.34
C SER A 331 17.65 -7.50 0.16
N LEU A 332 16.54 -7.05 -0.44
CA LEU A 332 16.57 -6.24 -1.67
C LEU A 332 17.20 -4.86 -1.51
N ASP A 333 17.07 -4.25 -0.33
CA ASP A 333 17.71 -2.97 -0.05
C ASP A 333 19.23 -3.09 0.02
N GLU A 334 19.76 -4.10 0.72
CA GLU A 334 21.20 -4.37 0.80
C GLU A 334 21.79 -4.69 -0.58
N LEU A 335 21.08 -5.49 -1.38
CA LEU A 335 21.47 -5.82 -2.75
C LEU A 335 21.45 -4.58 -3.66
N ARG A 336 20.47 -3.70 -3.50
CA ARG A 336 20.41 -2.44 -4.27
C ARG A 336 21.53 -1.48 -3.88
N GLU A 337 21.81 -1.32 -2.59
CA GLU A 337 22.93 -0.52 -2.11
C GLU A 337 24.27 -1.06 -2.64
N ARG A 338 24.45 -2.38 -2.63
CA ARG A 338 25.62 -3.03 -3.25
C ARG A 338 25.75 -2.70 -4.72
N LEU A 339 24.66 -2.76 -5.48
CA LEU A 339 24.66 -2.43 -6.91
C LEU A 339 24.97 -0.95 -7.17
N VAL A 340 24.41 -0.04 -6.36
CA VAL A 340 24.71 1.40 -6.41
C VAL A 340 26.21 1.62 -6.20
N ASN A 341 26.76 1.10 -5.10
CA ASN A 341 28.18 1.21 -4.77
C ASN A 341 29.09 0.55 -5.82
N GLY A 342 28.62 -0.49 -6.51
CA GLY A 342 29.37 -1.17 -7.56
C GLY A 342 29.43 -0.40 -8.88
N ILE A 343 28.45 0.46 -9.15
CA ILE A 343 28.39 1.29 -10.36
C ILE A 343 29.16 2.60 -10.14
N GLU A 344 29.13 3.14 -8.92
CA GLU A 344 29.87 4.32 -8.52
C GLU A 344 31.38 4.18 -8.82
N GLY A 345 31.92 5.18 -9.52
CA GLY A 345 33.35 5.27 -9.78
C GLY A 345 33.71 5.63 -11.23
N ALA A 346 34.94 6.14 -11.40
CA ALA A 346 35.51 6.49 -12.69
C ALA A 346 34.57 7.32 -13.59
N GLY A 347 34.04 8.41 -13.03
CA GLY A 347 33.19 9.39 -13.73
C GLY A 347 31.72 9.01 -13.83
N ILE A 348 31.29 7.95 -13.14
CA ILE A 348 29.89 7.53 -13.05
C ILE A 348 29.45 7.63 -11.59
N ASP A 349 28.29 8.23 -11.41
CA ASP A 349 27.56 8.36 -10.16
C ASP A 349 26.32 7.47 -10.21
N ALA A 350 25.91 6.89 -9.08
CA ALA A 350 24.73 6.05 -9.01
C ALA A 350 23.87 6.44 -7.82
N VAL A 351 22.56 6.52 -8.03
CA VAL A 351 21.63 6.91 -6.97
C VAL A 351 20.45 5.95 -6.90
N PRO A 352 19.98 5.61 -5.69
CA PRO A 352 18.77 4.80 -5.54
C PRO A 352 17.54 5.55 -6.07
N LEU A 353 16.66 4.84 -6.79
CA LEU A 353 15.30 5.26 -7.11
C LEU A 353 14.29 4.43 -6.31
N ASN A 354 13.26 5.08 -5.77
CA ASN A 354 12.23 4.44 -4.93
C ASN A 354 10.89 4.24 -5.67
N ALA A 355 10.87 4.52 -6.97
CA ALA A 355 9.72 4.35 -7.83
C ALA A 355 9.28 2.88 -7.97
N THR A 356 7.96 2.66 -7.94
CA THR A 356 7.32 1.34 -8.07
C THR A 356 6.68 1.10 -9.45
N SER A 357 6.91 2.00 -10.41
CA SER A 357 6.46 1.84 -11.80
C SER A 357 7.45 2.48 -12.78
N PRO A 358 7.49 2.06 -14.06
CA PRO A 358 8.40 2.65 -15.04
C PRO A 358 8.21 4.17 -15.22
N ALA A 359 6.96 4.64 -15.24
CA ALA A 359 6.66 6.07 -15.36
C ALA A 359 7.14 6.87 -14.13
N ALA A 360 6.97 6.31 -12.93
CA ALA A 360 7.47 6.93 -11.70
C ALA A 360 9.01 6.92 -11.66
N ALA A 361 9.66 5.86 -12.16
CA ALA A 361 11.11 5.74 -12.21
C ALA A 361 11.70 6.75 -13.18
N GLU A 362 11.06 6.97 -14.34
CA GLU A 362 11.48 8.00 -15.28
C GLU A 362 11.32 9.41 -14.73
N ALA A 363 10.20 9.69 -14.04
CA ALA A 363 9.99 10.98 -13.38
C ALA A 363 11.03 11.23 -12.27
N GLU A 364 11.30 10.22 -11.43
CA GLU A 364 12.29 10.31 -10.35
C GLU A 364 13.72 10.43 -10.89
N ALA A 365 14.06 9.69 -11.94
CA ALA A 365 15.35 9.77 -12.62
C ALA A 365 15.60 11.16 -13.21
N LYS A 366 14.60 11.77 -13.86
CA LYS A 366 14.66 13.15 -14.35
C LYS A 366 14.87 14.13 -13.20
N ALA A 367 14.13 13.98 -12.09
CA ALA A 367 14.27 14.84 -10.91
C ALA A 367 15.67 14.74 -10.28
N LYS A 368 16.27 13.55 -10.27
CA LYS A 368 17.63 13.28 -9.74
C LYS A 368 18.75 13.54 -10.76
N GLN A 369 18.42 14.08 -11.94
CA GLN A 369 19.37 14.34 -13.03
C GLN A 369 20.14 13.08 -13.49
N CYS A 370 19.49 11.92 -13.41
CA CYS A 370 20.04 10.69 -13.97
C CYS A 370 20.07 10.78 -15.50
N ASP A 371 21.15 10.29 -16.10
CA ASP A 371 21.22 10.07 -17.55
C ASP A 371 20.66 8.71 -17.93
N PHE A 372 20.72 7.75 -17.01
CA PHE A 372 20.25 6.38 -17.21
C PHE A 372 19.39 5.86 -16.06
N ILE A 373 18.54 4.88 -16.35
CA ILE A 373 17.70 4.14 -15.39
C ILE A 373 18.04 2.67 -15.51
N LEU A 374 18.41 2.04 -14.40
CA LEU A 374 18.71 0.62 -14.31
C LEU A 374 17.58 -0.13 -13.59
N TYR A 375 16.97 -1.08 -14.29
CA TYR A 375 16.03 -2.05 -13.73
C TYR A 375 16.72 -3.40 -13.56
N THR A 376 16.39 -4.07 -12.46
CA THR A 376 17.00 -5.35 -12.07
C THR A 376 15.91 -6.31 -11.60
N ASP A 377 15.83 -7.48 -12.24
CA ASP A 377 14.90 -8.56 -11.91
C ASP A 377 15.69 -9.81 -11.47
N ILE A 378 15.42 -10.34 -10.28
CA ILE A 378 15.95 -11.65 -9.85
C ILE A 378 15.04 -12.73 -10.42
N GLY A 379 15.45 -13.34 -11.52
CA GLY A 379 14.64 -14.31 -12.26
C GLY A 379 14.61 -15.72 -11.66
N SER A 380 15.70 -16.18 -11.02
CA SER A 380 15.70 -17.48 -10.32
C SER A 380 16.80 -17.60 -9.27
N LEU A 381 16.50 -18.28 -8.16
CA LEU A 381 17.49 -18.70 -7.15
C LEU A 381 17.37 -20.22 -6.93
N LYS A 382 18.39 -20.97 -7.33
CA LYS A 382 18.37 -22.44 -7.27
C LYS A 382 19.47 -22.96 -6.36
N ILE A 383 19.14 -23.90 -5.47
CA ILE A 383 20.16 -24.64 -4.73
C ILE A 383 20.93 -25.51 -5.72
N SER A 384 22.21 -25.19 -5.89
CA SER A 384 23.15 -25.97 -6.68
C SER A 384 23.61 -27.14 -5.84
N ALA A 385 23.03 -28.33 -6.08
CA ALA A 385 23.52 -29.56 -5.48
C ALA A 385 25.01 -29.69 -5.79
N ALA A 386 25.86 -29.65 -4.75
CA ALA A 386 27.27 -29.97 -4.87
C ALA A 386 27.37 -31.28 -5.66
N LYS A 387 28.14 -31.27 -6.75
CA LYS A 387 28.37 -32.42 -7.64
C LYS A 387 28.37 -33.70 -6.81
N LYS A 388 27.38 -34.57 -7.02
CA LYS A 388 27.49 -35.99 -6.69
C LYS A 388 28.68 -36.54 -7.47
N LEU A 389 29.86 -36.49 -6.86
CA LEU A 389 31.04 -37.21 -7.31
C LEU A 389 31.52 -38.08 -6.15
N GLY A 390 31.05 -39.32 -6.14
CA GLY A 390 31.80 -40.50 -5.70
C GLY A 390 32.05 -40.67 -4.19
N GLY A 391 31.45 -41.71 -3.62
CA GLY A 391 32.07 -42.44 -2.51
C GLY A 391 31.27 -42.49 -1.22
N ILE A 392 30.54 -43.59 -1.06
CA ILE A 392 30.43 -44.36 0.19
C ILE A 392 31.62 -44.12 1.15
N LEU A 393 31.50 -43.18 2.10
CA LEU A 393 32.17 -43.12 3.41
C LEU A 393 31.99 -41.71 4.00
N GLY A 394 31.26 -41.58 5.11
CA GLY A 394 31.18 -40.31 5.82
C GLY A 394 29.99 -40.18 6.76
N ARG A 395 29.82 -41.14 7.68
CA ARG A 395 29.07 -40.86 8.91
C ARG A 395 29.91 -39.88 9.75
N ALA A 396 29.21 -38.91 10.35
CA ALA A 396 29.67 -37.95 11.36
C ALA A 396 30.45 -36.71 10.86
N THR A 397 29.75 -35.59 10.71
CA THR A 397 29.84 -34.41 11.59
C THR A 397 28.68 -33.46 11.28
N GLY A 398 27.94 -33.04 12.31
CA GLY A 398 26.98 -31.95 12.19
C GLY A 398 27.69 -30.62 12.37
N VAL A 399 27.66 -29.77 11.34
CA VAL A 399 27.78 -28.30 11.39
C VAL A 399 27.06 -27.77 10.14
N GLY A 400 26.19 -26.77 10.30
CA GLY A 400 25.40 -26.19 9.22
C GLY A 400 26.26 -25.54 8.13
N GLY A 401 26.33 -26.17 6.96
CA GLY A 401 26.84 -25.56 5.74
C GLY A 401 25.73 -24.82 5.01
N ILE A 402 26.01 -23.61 4.53
CA ILE A 402 25.11 -22.86 3.66
C ILE A 402 25.17 -23.51 2.28
N ASP A 403 24.03 -23.96 1.76
CA ASP A 403 23.96 -24.57 0.44
C ASP A 403 24.43 -23.58 -0.64
N ARG A 404 25.21 -24.08 -1.61
CA ARG A 404 25.61 -23.30 -2.78
C ARG A 404 24.38 -22.95 -3.60
N SER A 405 24.24 -21.69 -4.00
CA SER A 405 23.10 -21.20 -4.77
C SER A 405 23.57 -20.73 -6.16
N ASP A 406 22.70 -20.88 -7.16
CA ASP A 406 22.82 -20.29 -8.48
C ASP A 406 21.73 -19.22 -8.61
N ALA A 407 22.13 -17.96 -8.66
CA ALA A 407 21.25 -16.83 -8.93
C ALA A 407 21.28 -16.50 -10.43
N ARG A 408 20.12 -16.20 -11.02
CA ARG A 408 20.00 -15.56 -12.34
C ARG A 408 19.34 -14.20 -12.16
N VAL A 409 20.00 -13.16 -12.64
CA VAL A 409 19.56 -11.76 -12.53
C VAL A 409 19.54 -11.14 -13.92
N ASP A 410 18.41 -10.54 -14.28
CA ASP A 410 18.19 -9.85 -15.54
C ASP A 410 18.26 -8.34 -15.33
N PHE A 411 18.93 -7.64 -16.24
CA PHE A 411 19.15 -6.19 -16.15
C PHE A 411 18.69 -5.48 -17.42
N LYS A 412 18.16 -4.28 -17.25
CA LYS A 412 17.80 -3.38 -18.36
C LYS A 412 18.20 -1.96 -18.02
N LEU A 413 19.08 -1.38 -18.83
CA LEU A 413 19.49 0.02 -18.75
C LEU A 413 18.81 0.83 -19.84
N PHE A 414 18.14 1.91 -19.48
CA PHE A 414 17.53 2.85 -20.42
C PHE A 414 18.21 4.21 -20.27
N ALA A 415 18.41 4.93 -21.37
CA ALA A 415 18.66 6.36 -21.25
C ALA A 415 17.35 7.05 -20.83
N VAL A 416 17.44 8.07 -19.99
CA VAL A 416 16.25 8.81 -19.55
C VAL A 416 15.53 9.43 -20.76
N GLY A 417 14.24 9.15 -20.90
CA GLY A 417 13.42 9.59 -22.05
C GLY A 417 13.41 8.62 -23.23
N GLU A 418 14.17 7.51 -23.17
CA GLU A 418 14.14 6.46 -24.19
C GLU A 418 13.29 5.26 -23.76
N THR A 419 12.61 4.66 -24.74
CA THR A 419 11.80 3.45 -24.54
C THR A 419 12.53 2.16 -24.90
N SER A 420 13.70 2.26 -25.55
CA SER A 420 14.54 1.11 -25.92
C SER A 420 15.71 0.96 -24.96
N PRO A 421 15.98 -0.25 -24.43
CA PRO A 421 17.10 -0.46 -23.53
C PRO A 421 18.43 -0.33 -24.30
N ARG A 422 19.35 0.46 -23.74
CA ARG A 422 20.75 0.60 -24.18
C ARG A 422 21.57 -0.64 -23.81
N LEU A 423 21.15 -1.34 -22.76
CA LEU A 423 21.70 -2.62 -22.32
C LEU A 423 20.54 -3.51 -21.87
N HIS A 424 20.54 -4.75 -22.35
CA HIS A 424 19.71 -5.82 -21.81
C HIS A 424 20.58 -7.07 -21.68
N SER A 425 20.72 -7.56 -20.46
CA SER A 425 21.66 -8.63 -20.12
C SER A 425 21.05 -9.55 -19.06
N SER A 426 21.60 -10.76 -18.97
CA SER A 426 21.22 -11.74 -17.96
C SER A 426 22.47 -12.41 -17.45
N VAL A 427 22.71 -12.31 -16.14
CA VAL A 427 23.94 -12.76 -15.49
C VAL A 427 23.60 -13.80 -14.44
N THR A 428 24.49 -14.79 -14.30
CA THR A 428 24.38 -15.80 -13.24
C THR A 428 25.50 -15.66 -12.23
N GLY A 429 25.17 -15.67 -10.94
CA GLY A 429 26.13 -15.69 -9.84
C GLY A 429 26.04 -17.00 -9.05
N LYS A 430 27.18 -17.50 -8.58
CA LYS A 430 27.28 -18.84 -7.98
C LYS A 430 28.13 -18.84 -6.70
N GLU A 431 27.50 -18.64 -5.55
CA GLU A 431 28.17 -18.59 -4.25
C GLU A 431 27.45 -19.40 -3.18
N GLU A 432 28.07 -19.51 -2.01
CA GLU A 432 27.43 -20.07 -0.82
C GLU A 432 26.39 -19.08 -0.29
N GLY A 433 25.10 -19.43 -0.40
CA GLY A 433 23.98 -18.58 -0.01
C GLY A 433 23.37 -17.75 -1.14
N ASP A 434 22.08 -17.43 -0.99
CA ASP A 434 21.29 -16.74 -2.02
C ASP A 434 21.73 -15.30 -2.22
N GLU A 435 21.86 -14.53 -1.13
CA GLU A 435 22.27 -13.13 -1.18
C GLU A 435 23.69 -12.98 -1.75
N ALA A 436 24.60 -13.89 -1.39
CA ALA A 436 25.95 -13.92 -1.96
C ALA A 436 25.91 -14.20 -3.47
N SER A 437 25.09 -15.15 -3.90
CA SER A 437 24.96 -15.51 -5.32
C SER A 437 24.35 -14.40 -6.15
N VAL A 438 23.32 -13.71 -5.64
CA VAL A 438 22.79 -12.50 -6.28
C VAL A 438 23.85 -11.42 -6.31
N GLY A 439 24.53 -11.17 -5.18
CA GLY A 439 25.61 -10.19 -5.06
C GLY A 439 26.71 -10.38 -6.12
N THR A 440 27.14 -11.62 -6.38
CA THR A 440 28.11 -11.90 -7.45
C THR A 440 27.60 -11.50 -8.83
N ALA A 441 26.32 -11.75 -9.13
CA ALA A 441 25.73 -11.33 -10.39
C ALA A 441 25.65 -9.80 -10.51
N LEU A 442 25.30 -9.11 -9.42
CA LEU A 442 25.27 -7.64 -9.35
C LEU A 442 26.66 -7.03 -9.56
N ASP A 443 27.69 -7.54 -8.89
CA ASP A 443 29.06 -7.04 -9.00
C ASP A 443 29.62 -7.21 -10.42
N SER A 444 29.30 -8.34 -11.06
CA SER A 444 29.68 -8.61 -12.44
C SER A 444 28.99 -7.61 -13.38
N GLU A 445 27.70 -7.36 -13.18
CA GLU A 445 26.94 -6.51 -14.08
C GLU A 445 27.19 -5.02 -13.88
N ALA A 446 27.52 -4.57 -12.66
CA ALA A 446 27.90 -3.19 -12.40
C ALA A 446 29.02 -2.72 -13.35
N ARG A 447 29.99 -3.60 -13.66
CA ARG A 447 31.06 -3.32 -14.64
C ARG A 447 30.52 -3.18 -16.07
N THR A 448 29.58 -4.05 -16.47
CA THR A 448 28.93 -4.00 -17.79
C THR A 448 28.09 -2.73 -17.95
N VAL A 449 27.33 -2.36 -16.91
CA VAL A 449 26.54 -1.13 -16.85
C VAL A 449 27.45 0.08 -17.00
N SER A 450 28.52 0.17 -16.23
CA SER A 450 29.48 1.27 -16.32
C SER A 450 30.13 1.38 -17.71
N ALA A 451 30.38 0.25 -18.38
CA ALA A 451 30.86 0.26 -19.77
C ALA A 451 29.77 0.64 -20.79
N ALA A 452 28.51 0.27 -20.57
CA ALA A 452 27.39 0.64 -21.45
C ALA A 452 27.07 2.14 -21.34
N VAL A 453 27.05 2.69 -20.12
CA VAL A 453 26.86 4.11 -19.82
C VAL A 453 27.88 4.98 -20.57
N ARG A 454 29.17 4.60 -20.53
CA ARG A 454 30.25 5.32 -21.25
C ARG A 454 30.21 5.20 -22.77
N ARG A 455 29.57 4.18 -23.33
CA ARG A 455 29.41 4.02 -24.78
C ARG A 455 28.19 4.78 -25.32
N GLY A 456 27.30 5.20 -24.44
CA GLY A 456 26.06 5.91 -24.77
C GLY A 456 26.19 7.44 -24.82
N THR A 457 27.31 7.99 -24.31
CA THR A 457 27.79 9.36 -24.55
C THR A 457 28.61 9.42 -25.82
#